data_AF-A0A3C0NKG6-F1
#
_entry.id   AF-A0A3C0NKG6-F1
#
_cell.length_a   1.000
_cell.length_b   1.000
_cell.length_c   1.000
_cell.angle_alpha   90.00
_cell.angle_beta   90.00
_cell.angle_gamma   90.00
#
_symmetry.space_group_name_H-M   'P 1'
#
loop_
_entity.id
_entity.type
_entity.pdbx_description
1 polymer ?
#
loop_
_entity_poly.entity_id
_entity_poly.type
_entity_poly.pdbx_seq_one_letter_code
_entity_poly.pdbx_strand_id
1 'polypeptide(L)'
;YAGCVTGAYSAETPEGTRYAFAARPYGYANEPMEFYFVLDENGAIAALRTGELILHSDYFSAYELDEASYKEGFIGLTGESYTGEQTLITGATMSSDAAASAVNDVFAAFDRLVESEG
;
A
#
# COMPACT_ATOMS: atom_id res chain seq x y z
N TYR A 1 4.85 13.69 -6.16
CA TYR A 1 4.54 12.42 -5.50
C TYR A 1 5.82 11.64 -5.28
N ALA A 2 5.88 10.81 -4.24
CA ALA A 2 7.00 9.93 -3.97
C ALA A 2 6.86 8.65 -4.82
N GLY A 3 7.96 8.21 -5.45
CA GLY A 3 8.06 6.92 -6.13
C GLY A 3 6.83 6.54 -6.99
N CYS A 4 6.16 5.45 -6.61
CA CYS A 4 5.05 4.85 -7.36
C CYS A 4 3.66 5.43 -7.04
N VAL A 5 3.55 6.46 -6.20
CA VAL A 5 2.26 7.14 -5.94
C VAL A 5 1.85 7.96 -7.16
N THR A 6 0.69 7.65 -7.73
CA THR A 6 0.14 8.31 -8.93
C THR A 6 -0.98 9.29 -8.62
N GLY A 7 -1.52 9.28 -7.40
CA GLY A 7 -2.53 10.24 -6.96
C GLY A 7 -2.63 10.30 -5.45
N ALA A 8 -2.93 11.48 -4.93
CA ALA A 8 -3.22 11.72 -3.52
C ALA A 8 -4.40 12.70 -3.39
N TYR A 9 -5.26 12.46 -2.41
CA TYR A 9 -6.48 13.23 -2.16
C TYR A 9 -6.69 13.35 -0.65
N SER A 10 -7.23 14.47 -0.18
CA SER A 10 -7.70 14.61 1.19
C SER A 10 -9.21 14.89 1.23
N ALA A 11 -9.87 14.45 2.29
CA ALA A 11 -11.28 14.72 2.52
C ALA A 11 -11.58 14.86 4.01
N GLU A 12 -12.36 15.87 4.36
CA GLU A 12 -12.93 16.03 5.70
C GLU A 12 -14.09 15.07 5.89
N THR A 13 -14.06 14.31 6.99
CA THR A 13 -15.15 13.41 7.39
C THR A 13 -15.63 13.76 8.78
N PRO A 14 -16.81 13.29 9.22
CA PRO A 14 -17.24 13.45 10.61
C PRO A 14 -16.27 12.85 11.65
N GLU A 15 -15.37 11.97 11.23
CA GLU A 15 -14.39 11.25 12.05
C GLU A 15 -12.96 11.81 11.88
N GLY A 16 -12.82 13.03 11.33
CA GLY A 16 -11.54 13.69 11.05
C GLY A 16 -11.13 13.62 9.58
N THR A 17 -9.99 14.22 9.25
CA THR A 17 -9.44 14.22 7.90
C THR A 17 -9.03 12.80 7.49
N ARG A 18 -9.19 12.48 6.20
CA ARG A 18 -8.73 11.23 5.59
C ARG A 18 -7.88 11.54 4.37
N TYR A 19 -6.84 10.75 4.16
CA TYR A 19 -5.90 10.91 3.05
C TYR A 19 -5.92 9.65 2.19
N ALA A 20 -6.37 9.76 0.95
CA ALA A 20 -6.45 8.65 0.01
C ALA A 20 -5.28 8.70 -0.98
N PHE A 21 -4.64 7.56 -1.23
CA PHE A 21 -3.52 7.43 -2.14
C PHE A 21 -3.76 6.31 -3.14
N ALA A 22 -3.40 6.54 -4.39
CA ALA A 22 -3.28 5.51 -5.41
C ALA A 22 -1.79 5.28 -5.71
N ALA A 23 -1.32 4.05 -5.58
CA ALA A 23 0.05 3.64 -5.85
C ALA A 23 0.11 2.52 -6.90
N ARG A 24 1.03 2.65 -7.85
CA ARG A 24 1.20 1.78 -9.02
C ARG A 24 2.63 1.25 -9.14
N PRO A 25 3.09 0.40 -8.21
CA PRO A 25 4.39 -0.23 -8.31
C PRO A 25 4.41 -1.27 -9.44
N TYR A 26 5.59 -1.63 -9.93
CA TYR A 26 5.77 -2.70 -10.90
C TYR A 26 6.10 -4.01 -10.19
N GLY A 27 5.31 -5.05 -10.43
CA GLY A 27 5.50 -6.39 -9.89
C GLY A 27 6.22 -7.32 -10.86
N TYR A 28 5.84 -8.59 -10.82
CA TYR A 28 6.33 -9.61 -11.75
C TYR A 28 6.14 -9.19 -13.21
N ALA A 29 7.08 -9.56 -14.08
CA ALA A 29 7.10 -9.22 -15.51
C ALA A 29 7.02 -7.70 -15.83
N ASN A 30 7.34 -6.83 -14.86
CA ASN A 30 7.20 -5.38 -14.98
C ASN A 30 5.75 -4.93 -15.26
N GLU A 31 4.77 -5.72 -14.82
CA GLU A 31 3.36 -5.35 -14.90
C GLU A 31 2.96 -4.49 -13.70
N PRO A 32 2.11 -3.46 -13.90
CA PRO A 32 1.70 -2.59 -12.83
C PRO A 32 0.75 -3.33 -11.87
N MET A 33 1.04 -3.27 -10.59
CA MET A 33 0.10 -3.65 -9.53
C MET A 33 -0.68 -2.42 -9.07
N GLU A 34 -1.88 -2.61 -8.53
CA GLU A 34 -2.70 -1.51 -8.04
C GLU A 34 -2.85 -1.57 -6.53
N PHE A 35 -2.55 -0.46 -5.86
CA PHE A 35 -2.82 -0.28 -4.45
C PHE A 35 -3.55 1.04 -4.21
N TYR A 36 -4.55 1.00 -3.33
CA TYR A 36 -5.30 2.16 -2.88
C TYR A 36 -5.34 2.15 -1.36
N PHE A 37 -4.80 3.20 -0.77
CA PHE A 37 -4.71 3.37 0.67
C PHE A 37 -5.63 4.50 1.11
N VAL A 38 -6.18 4.37 2.31
CA VAL A 38 -6.76 5.48 3.06
C VAL A 38 -6.06 5.54 4.40
N LEU A 39 -5.44 6.68 4.69
CA LEU A 39 -4.81 6.99 5.97
C LEU A 39 -5.72 7.92 6.78
N ASP A 40 -5.70 7.77 8.09
CA ASP A 40 -6.33 8.73 9.01
C ASP A 40 -5.44 9.97 9.24
N GLU A 41 -5.90 10.87 10.10
CA GLU A 41 -5.18 12.12 10.44
C GLU A 41 -3.82 11.91 11.10
N ASN A 42 -3.58 10.73 11.68
CA ASN A 42 -2.32 10.35 12.31
C ASN A 42 -1.41 9.54 11.37
N GLY A 43 -1.81 9.37 10.11
CA GLY A 43 -1.07 8.58 9.13
C GLY A 43 -1.24 7.07 9.28
N ALA A 44 -2.19 6.61 10.11
CA ALA A 44 -2.46 5.18 10.25
C ALA A 44 -3.33 4.68 9.09
N ILE A 45 -3.02 3.50 8.54
CA ILE A 45 -3.79 2.90 7.46
C ILE A 45 -5.19 2.51 7.99
N ALA A 46 -6.22 3.22 7.55
CA ALA A 46 -7.61 2.95 7.87
C ALA A 46 -8.25 1.97 6.86
N ALA A 47 -7.76 1.94 5.62
CA ALA A 47 -8.21 0.98 4.61
C ALA A 47 -7.13 0.71 3.56
N LEU A 48 -7.12 -0.53 3.06
CA LEU A 48 -6.30 -0.97 1.92
C LEU A 48 -7.17 -1.73 0.92
N ARG A 49 -7.08 -1.34 -0.35
CA ARG A 49 -7.59 -2.12 -1.49
C ARG A 49 -6.46 -2.36 -2.47
N THR A 50 -6.49 -3.53 -3.09
CA THR A 50 -5.49 -3.91 -4.09
C THR A 50 -6.17 -4.45 -5.34
N GLY A 51 -5.49 -4.34 -6.47
CA GLY A 51 -5.72 -5.22 -7.61
C GLY A 51 -5.16 -6.63 -7.34
N GLU A 52 -4.84 -7.33 -8.41
CA GLU A 52 -4.21 -8.65 -8.35
C GLU A 52 -2.81 -8.58 -7.69
N LEU A 53 -2.60 -9.41 -6.67
CA LEU A 53 -1.32 -9.49 -5.95
C LEU A 53 -0.39 -10.57 -6.54
N ILE A 54 -0.97 -11.60 -7.16
CA ILE A 54 -0.24 -12.70 -7.80
C ILE A 54 -0.46 -12.64 -9.30
N LEU A 55 0.42 -11.93 -9.99
CA LEU A 55 0.37 -11.81 -11.44
C LEU A 55 0.68 -13.15 -12.11
N HIS A 56 -0.06 -13.49 -13.17
CA HIS A 56 0.05 -14.76 -13.90
C HIS A 56 -0.15 -16.00 -13.01
N SER A 57 -1.04 -15.92 -12.02
CA SER A 57 -1.37 -17.01 -11.08
C SER A 57 -1.71 -18.35 -11.76
N ASP A 58 -2.23 -18.34 -12.99
CA ASP A 58 -2.47 -19.55 -13.80
C ASP A 58 -1.21 -20.39 -14.08
N TYR A 59 -0.01 -19.78 -14.02
CA TYR A 59 1.26 -20.44 -14.32
C TYR A 59 2.13 -20.69 -13.07
N PHE A 60 1.75 -20.13 -11.93
CA PHE A 60 2.53 -20.19 -10.69
C PHE A 60 1.62 -20.55 -9.50
N SER A 61 1.81 -21.74 -8.92
CA SER A 61 1.00 -22.24 -7.80
C SER A 61 1.75 -22.41 -6.48
N ALA A 62 3.04 -22.04 -6.45
CA ALA A 62 3.90 -22.21 -5.26
C ALA A 62 3.78 -21.05 -4.25
N TYR A 63 2.87 -20.10 -4.48
CA TYR A 63 2.66 -18.98 -3.58
C TYR A 63 1.71 -19.34 -2.44
N GLU A 64 1.85 -18.67 -1.30
CA GLU A 64 0.91 -18.76 -0.20
C GLU A 64 0.39 -17.36 0.12
N LEU A 65 -0.92 -17.14 -0.06
CA LEU A 65 -1.55 -15.86 0.16
C LEU A 65 -3.01 -16.05 0.61
N ASP A 66 -3.31 -15.60 1.82
CA ASP A 66 -4.69 -15.28 2.24
C ASP A 66 -4.86 -13.77 2.09
N GLU A 67 -5.57 -13.33 1.05
CA GLU A 67 -5.66 -11.90 0.73
C GLU A 67 -6.35 -11.08 1.82
N ALA A 68 -7.31 -11.66 2.55
CA ALA A 68 -8.03 -10.95 3.59
C ALA A 68 -7.10 -10.67 4.78
N SER A 69 -6.42 -11.71 5.25
CA SER A 69 -5.43 -11.63 6.33
C SER A 69 -4.24 -10.75 5.94
N TYR A 70 -3.79 -10.82 4.69
CA TYR A 70 -2.76 -9.95 4.15
C TYR A 70 -3.15 -8.48 4.27
N LYS A 71 -4.34 -8.11 3.79
CA LYS A 71 -4.83 -6.71 3.83
C LYS A 71 -5.11 -6.24 5.26
N GLU A 72 -5.65 -7.11 6.11
CA GLU A 72 -5.91 -6.82 7.52
C GLU A 72 -4.63 -6.52 8.29
N GLY A 73 -3.52 -7.20 7.95
CA GLY A 73 -2.21 -6.98 8.57
C GLY A 73 -1.64 -5.56 8.41
N PHE A 74 -2.17 -4.75 7.48
CA PHE A 74 -1.77 -3.36 7.30
C PHE A 74 -2.57 -2.37 8.15
N ILE A 75 -3.77 -2.74 8.60
CA ILE A 75 -4.68 -1.79 9.25
C ILE A 75 -4.09 -1.31 10.57
N GLY A 76 -4.08 0.01 10.76
CA GLY A 76 -3.50 0.67 11.93
C GLY A 76 -1.99 0.88 11.88
N LEU A 77 -1.29 0.36 10.86
CA LEU A 77 0.14 0.65 10.69
C LEU A 77 0.36 2.11 10.29
N THR A 78 1.42 2.69 10.82
CA THR A 78 1.95 4.01 10.48
C THR A 78 3.35 3.84 9.88
N GLY A 79 3.92 4.94 9.37
CA GLY A 79 5.33 4.94 8.92
C GLY A 79 6.32 4.52 10.02
N GLU A 80 5.97 4.69 11.30
CA GLU A 80 6.81 4.29 12.44
C GLU A 80 6.69 2.81 12.81
N SER A 81 5.51 2.22 12.66
CA SER A 81 5.24 0.82 13.06
C SER A 81 5.40 -0.19 11.92
N TYR A 82 5.46 0.29 10.67
CA TYR A 82 5.68 -0.54 9.50
C TYR A 82 7.13 -1.05 9.41
N THR A 83 7.29 -2.37 9.29
CA THR A 83 8.62 -3.04 9.26
C THR A 83 8.95 -3.66 7.90
N GLY A 84 8.00 -3.70 6.97
CA GLY A 84 8.14 -4.40 5.70
C GLY A 84 7.65 -5.85 5.72
N GLU A 85 7.65 -6.52 6.88
CA GLU A 85 7.29 -7.94 6.99
C GLU A 85 5.85 -8.21 6.53
N GLN A 86 4.94 -7.25 6.71
CA GLN A 86 3.55 -7.36 6.30
C GLN A 86 3.37 -7.45 4.78
N THR A 87 4.38 -7.05 4.00
CA THR A 87 4.32 -7.11 2.54
C THR A 87 4.77 -8.44 1.96
N LEU A 88 5.36 -9.32 2.77
CA LEU A 88 5.92 -10.58 2.31
C LEU A 88 4.81 -11.55 1.88
N ILE A 89 4.97 -12.07 0.67
CA ILE A 89 4.14 -13.13 0.12
C ILE A 89 5.06 -14.28 -0.26
N THR A 90 4.92 -15.42 0.43
CA THR A 90 5.72 -16.62 0.17
C THR A 90 5.58 -17.01 -1.29
N GLY A 91 6.71 -17.27 -1.96
CA GLY A 91 6.75 -17.65 -3.37
C GLY A 91 6.53 -16.51 -4.38
N ALA A 92 6.33 -15.26 -3.93
CA ALA A 92 6.06 -14.11 -4.79
C ALA A 92 6.93 -12.88 -4.42
N THR A 93 8.26 -13.03 -4.52
CA THR A 93 9.23 -11.99 -4.15
C THR A 93 8.99 -10.66 -4.88
N MET A 94 8.78 -10.69 -6.21
CA MET A 94 8.55 -9.45 -6.98
C MET A 94 7.28 -8.71 -6.56
N SER A 95 6.21 -9.43 -6.21
CA SER A 95 4.98 -8.83 -5.68
C SER A 95 5.19 -8.27 -4.28
N SER A 96 6.01 -8.93 -3.47
CA SER A 96 6.37 -8.47 -2.12
C SER A 96 7.14 -7.14 -2.19
N ASP A 97 8.14 -7.06 -3.07
CA ASP A 97 8.94 -5.84 -3.27
C ASP A 97 8.09 -4.69 -3.82
N ALA A 98 7.15 -4.98 -4.72
CA ALA A 98 6.21 -4.01 -5.25
C ALA A 98 5.28 -3.46 -4.16
N ALA A 99 4.71 -4.35 -3.32
CA ALA A 99 3.89 -3.94 -2.18
C ALA A 99 4.69 -3.11 -1.18
N ALA A 100 5.94 -3.51 -0.87
CA ALA A 100 6.84 -2.74 0.00
C ALA A 100 7.10 -1.33 -0.53
N SER A 101 7.33 -1.22 -1.84
CA SER A 101 7.53 0.08 -2.50
C SER A 101 6.28 0.96 -2.37
N ALA A 102 5.09 0.41 -2.62
CA ALA A 102 3.83 1.14 -2.50
C ALA A 102 3.59 1.66 -1.07
N VAL A 103 3.79 0.82 -0.05
CA VAL A 103 3.57 1.22 1.35
C VAL A 103 4.56 2.31 1.76
N ASN A 104 5.85 2.14 1.45
CA ASN A 104 6.88 3.14 1.76
C ASN A 104 6.61 4.47 1.07
N ASP A 105 6.27 4.46 -0.21
CA ASP A 105 6.00 5.68 -0.97
C ASP A 105 4.73 6.39 -0.50
N VAL A 106 3.72 5.64 -0.03
CA VAL A 106 2.49 6.22 0.53
C VAL A 106 2.76 6.94 1.84
N PHE A 107 3.50 6.33 2.78
CA PHE A 107 3.87 7.03 4.01
C PHE A 107 4.73 8.27 3.71
N ALA A 108 5.71 8.16 2.82
CA ALA A 108 6.52 9.30 2.43
C ALA A 108 5.71 10.39 1.69
N ALA A 109 4.63 10.03 0.98
CA ALA A 109 3.72 10.98 0.35
C ALA A 109 2.81 11.66 1.38
N PHE A 110 2.35 10.93 2.39
CA PHE A 110 1.59 11.46 3.51
C PHE A 110 2.41 12.50 4.29
N ASP A 111 3.64 12.17 4.70
CA ASP A 111 4.52 13.08 5.43
C ASP A 111 4.68 14.43 4.71
N ARG A 112 4.90 14.39 3.39
CA ARG A 112 5.03 15.60 2.57
C ARG A 112 3.75 16.42 2.46
N LEU A 113 2.58 15.77 2.49
CA LEU A 113 1.30 16.47 2.45
C LEU A 113 1.07 17.22 3.76
N VAL A 114 1.23 16.54 4.90
CA VAL A 114 1.00 17.15 6.21
C VAL A 114 2.04 18.22 6.55
N GLU A 115 3.30 18.06 6.12
CA GLU A 115 4.32 19.12 6.21
C GLU A 115 3.96 20.36 5.39
N SER A 116 3.27 20.21 4.26
CA SER A 116 2.89 21.33 3.40
C SER A 116 1.66 22.11 3.90
N GLU A 117 0.88 21.51 4.81
CA GLU A 117 -0.31 22.12 5.42
C GLU A 117 0.01 22.89 6.72
N GLY A 118 1.20 22.67 7.31
CA GLY A 118 1.70 23.36 8.51
C GLY A 118 2.54 24.60 8.22
#